data_AF-A0A1G7ZMU0-F1
#
_entry.id   AF-A0A1G7ZMU0-F1
#
_cell.length_a   1.000
_cell.length_b   1.000
_cell.length_c   1.000
_cell.angle_alpha   90.00
_cell.angle_beta   90.00
_cell.angle_gamma   90.00
#
_symmetry.space_group_name_H-M   'P 1'
#
loop_
_entity.id
_entity.type
_entity.pdbx_description
1 polymer ?
#
loop_
_entity_poly.entity_id
_entity_poly.type
_entity_poly.pdbx_seq_one_letter_code
_entity_poly.pdbx_strand_id
1 'polypeptide(L)'
;MSTNAPTRRTHRKKLIAIVTAAFVLAGGGVAYAWWSTTGTGTGTATTGTAGVVAVAQTSEVGGLAPGRAAQPLAGTISNTTTSALYVSTVTVSISSITKNGTAVTGCTAADYTLVQPAAVNQDIPASGQQAWTGASIQFNNRAANQNACQGVTVNLSYTVG
;
A
#
# COMPACT_ATOMS: atom_id res chain seq x y z
N MET A 1 53.07 -95.78 -36.29
CA MET A 1 52.02 -95.19 -37.13
C MET A 1 50.85 -94.78 -36.22
N SER A 2 50.29 -93.58 -36.42
CA SER A 2 49.04 -93.01 -35.85
C SER A 2 49.10 -92.04 -34.62
N THR A 3 49.37 -90.76 -34.92
CA THR A 3 48.53 -89.53 -34.84
C THR A 3 47.54 -89.19 -33.68
N ASN A 4 47.83 -88.05 -33.01
CA ASN A 4 47.03 -86.91 -32.44
C ASN A 4 45.73 -87.05 -31.60
N ALA A 5 45.62 -86.24 -30.53
CA ALA A 5 44.80 -85.00 -30.46
C ALA A 5 44.79 -84.33 -29.04
N PRO A 6 44.88 -82.99 -28.90
CA PRO A 6 44.75 -82.30 -27.61
C PRO A 6 43.31 -81.86 -27.33
N THR A 7 42.75 -82.23 -26.18
CA THR A 7 41.39 -81.82 -25.77
C THR A 7 41.43 -80.60 -24.84
N ARG A 8 41.04 -79.45 -25.41
CA ARG A 8 40.90 -78.12 -24.77
C ARG A 8 39.56 -78.04 -24.03
N ARG A 9 39.52 -78.26 -22.70
CA ARG A 9 38.23 -78.20 -21.94
C ARG A 9 38.27 -77.67 -20.50
N THR A 10 39.31 -76.95 -20.09
CA THR A 10 39.42 -76.40 -18.71
C THR A 10 39.11 -74.90 -18.58
N HIS A 11 39.01 -74.15 -19.69
CA HIS A 11 38.81 -72.70 -19.67
C HIS A 11 37.38 -72.24 -19.33
N ARG A 12 36.37 -73.11 -19.47
CA ARG A 12 34.96 -72.76 -19.20
C ARG A 12 34.67 -72.51 -17.72
N LYS A 13 35.36 -73.23 -16.82
CA LYS A 13 35.18 -73.08 -15.36
C LYS A 13 35.77 -71.78 -14.82
N LYS A 14 36.89 -71.31 -15.40
CA LYS A 14 37.53 -70.05 -15.03
C LYS A 14 36.72 -68.82 -15.46
N LEU A 15 36.05 -68.90 -16.61
CA LEU A 15 35.19 -67.82 -17.11
C LEU A 15 33.99 -67.57 -16.17
N ILE A 16 33.36 -68.63 -15.67
CA ILE A 16 32.20 -68.52 -14.79
C ILE A 16 32.57 -67.84 -13.47
N ALA A 17 33.69 -68.22 -12.85
CA ALA A 17 34.17 -67.62 -11.60
C ALA A 17 34.53 -66.13 -11.74
N ILE A 18 35.08 -65.73 -12.89
CA ILE A 18 35.40 -64.33 -13.19
C ILE A 18 34.11 -63.51 -13.39
N VAL A 19 33.10 -64.08 -14.05
CA VAL A 19 31.81 -63.42 -14.27
C VAL A 19 31.04 -63.25 -12.95
N THR A 20 31.05 -64.24 -12.05
CA THR A 20 30.42 -64.07 -10.72
C THR A 20 31.16 -63.07 -9.84
N ALA A 21 32.50 -63.06 -9.84
CA ALA A 21 33.26 -62.03 -9.12
C ALA A 21 33.03 -60.62 -9.70
N ALA A 22 32.93 -60.50 -11.03
CA ALA A 22 32.61 -59.23 -11.68
C ALA A 22 31.18 -58.74 -11.35
N PHE A 23 30.21 -59.65 -11.17
CA PHE A 23 28.85 -59.27 -10.77
C PHE A 23 28.74 -58.81 -9.31
N VAL A 24 29.54 -59.38 -8.40
CA VAL A 24 29.61 -58.94 -6.99
C VAL A 24 30.36 -57.60 -6.86
N LEU A 25 31.28 -57.29 -7.78
CA LEU A 25 32.02 -56.03 -7.79
C LEU A 25 31.36 -54.90 -8.60
N ALA A 26 30.54 -55.22 -9.61
CA ALA A 26 29.77 -54.24 -10.39
C ALA A 26 28.39 -53.90 -9.78
N GLY A 27 27.85 -54.79 -8.93
CA GLY A 27 26.65 -54.53 -8.14
C GLY A 27 26.98 -53.82 -6.83
N GLY A 28 27.71 -52.71 -6.90
CA GLY A 28 27.94 -51.80 -5.78
C GLY A 28 26.64 -51.19 -5.29
N GLY A 29 25.84 -51.96 -4.54
CA GLY A 29 24.78 -51.45 -3.71
C GLY A 29 25.39 -50.87 -2.45
N VAL A 30 26.14 -49.75 -2.57
CA VAL A 30 26.22 -48.82 -1.45
C VAL A 30 24.78 -48.48 -1.12
N ALA A 31 24.26 -49.03 -0.02
CA ALA A 31 23.06 -48.49 0.57
C ALA A 31 23.42 -47.06 0.96
N TYR A 32 23.21 -46.11 0.05
CA TYR A 32 23.03 -44.73 0.44
C TYR A 32 21.82 -44.78 1.36
N ALA A 33 22.06 -44.78 2.67
CA ALA A 33 21.06 -44.35 3.61
C ALA A 33 20.73 -42.92 3.20
N TRP A 34 19.71 -42.79 2.36
CA TRP A 34 19.09 -41.53 2.05
C TRP A 34 18.33 -41.17 3.32
N TRP A 35 19.05 -40.67 4.33
CA TRP A 35 18.43 -40.12 5.51
C TRP A 35 17.54 -38.97 5.03
N SER A 36 16.24 -39.18 5.09
CA SER A 36 15.26 -38.12 4.92
C SER A 36 15.32 -37.25 6.17
N THR A 37 16.05 -36.14 6.09
CA THR A 37 16.03 -35.10 7.12
C THR A 37 14.73 -34.31 6.97
N THR A 38 13.74 -34.59 7.81
CA THR A 38 12.56 -33.74 7.95
C THR A 38 12.88 -32.62 8.93
N GLY A 39 12.99 -31.40 8.42
CA GLY A 39 13.11 -30.18 9.23
C GLY A 39 11.80 -29.42 9.24
N THR A 40 11.30 -29.07 10.42
CA THR A 40 10.21 -28.10 10.58
C THR A 40 10.79 -26.78 11.05
N GLY A 41 10.44 -25.69 10.38
CA GLY A 41 10.78 -24.33 10.79
C GLY A 41 9.51 -23.53 11.06
N THR A 42 9.50 -22.78 12.14
CA THR A 42 8.47 -21.78 12.43
C THR A 42 9.00 -20.39 12.11
N GLY A 43 8.17 -19.53 11.53
CA GLY A 43 8.47 -18.12 11.28
C GLY A 43 7.32 -17.25 11.76
N THR A 44 7.64 -16.07 12.27
CA THR A 44 6.66 -15.03 12.64
C THR A 44 6.88 -13.81 11.78
N ALA A 45 5.79 -13.21 11.28
CA ALA A 45 5.81 -11.92 10.61
C ALA A 45 4.91 -10.94 11.39
N THR A 46 5.37 -9.72 11.56
CA THR A 46 4.61 -8.62 12.15
C THR A 46 4.24 -7.62 11.05
N THR A 47 2.96 -7.27 10.92
CA THR A 47 2.50 -6.21 10.01
C THR A 47 2.69 -4.84 10.65
N GLY A 48 3.10 -3.84 9.88
CA GLY A 48 3.18 -2.45 10.35
C GLY A 48 1.79 -1.82 10.52
N THR A 49 1.71 -0.75 11.32
CA THR A 49 0.50 0.07 11.50
C THR A 49 0.45 1.16 10.43
N ALA A 50 -0.73 1.47 9.88
CA ALA A 50 -0.88 2.62 9.00
C ALA A 50 -0.53 3.90 9.78
N GLY A 51 0.44 4.67 9.30
CA GLY A 51 0.81 5.93 9.95
C GLY A 51 -0.09 7.09 9.51
N VAL A 52 0.11 8.24 10.14
CA VAL A 52 -0.77 9.41 9.97
C VAL A 52 -0.35 10.23 8.74
N VAL A 53 -1.34 10.69 7.98
CA VAL A 53 -1.19 11.60 6.86
C VAL A 53 -1.68 12.99 7.28
N ALA A 54 -0.91 14.04 7.00
CA ALA A 54 -1.29 15.42 7.27
C ALA A 54 -1.87 16.09 6.02
N VAL A 55 -2.94 16.87 6.17
CA VAL A 55 -3.54 17.66 5.08
C VAL A 55 -3.47 19.13 5.42
N ALA A 56 -2.94 19.95 4.51
CA ALA A 56 -2.84 21.39 4.66
C ALA A 56 -3.48 22.11 3.46
N GLN A 57 -4.30 23.14 3.73
CA GLN A 57 -4.78 24.06 2.71
C GLN A 57 -3.65 25.02 2.32
N THR A 58 -3.47 25.25 1.01
CA THR A 58 -2.51 26.23 0.47
C THR A 58 -3.19 27.38 -0.27
N SER A 59 -4.46 27.23 -0.63
CA SER A 59 -5.24 28.30 -1.25
C SER A 59 -5.58 29.41 -0.25
N GLU A 60 -5.57 30.66 -0.71
CA GLU A 60 -6.10 31.80 0.05
C GLU A 60 -7.59 31.99 -0.25
N VAL A 61 -8.42 32.02 0.79
CA VAL A 61 -9.86 32.27 0.69
C VAL A 61 -10.18 33.49 1.53
N GLY A 62 -10.89 34.45 0.95
CA GLY A 62 -11.16 35.73 1.59
C GLY A 62 -12.24 36.53 0.90
N GLY A 63 -12.91 37.40 1.66
CA GLY A 63 -13.95 38.26 1.11
C GLY A 63 -15.16 37.51 0.53
N LEU A 64 -15.49 36.35 1.11
CA LEU A 64 -16.74 35.65 0.81
C LEU A 64 -17.92 36.57 1.14
N ALA A 65 -18.81 36.81 0.18
CA ALA A 65 -19.95 37.70 0.31
C ALA A 65 -21.11 37.27 -0.61
N PRO A 66 -22.36 37.70 -0.33
CA PRO A 66 -23.51 37.30 -1.13
C PRO A 66 -23.31 37.65 -2.61
N GLY A 67 -23.62 36.69 -3.48
CA GLY A 67 -23.54 36.87 -4.94
C GLY A 67 -22.13 36.83 -5.53
N ARG A 68 -21.08 36.69 -4.71
CA ARG A 68 -19.71 36.46 -5.22
C ARG A 68 -19.55 35.01 -5.64
N ALA A 69 -18.74 34.77 -6.68
CA ALA A 69 -18.44 33.43 -7.18
C ALA A 69 -17.76 32.54 -6.12
N ALA A 70 -17.86 31.22 -6.32
CA ALA A 70 -17.14 30.23 -5.51
C ALA A 70 -15.63 30.47 -5.56
N GLN A 71 -14.96 30.33 -4.42
CA GLN A 71 -13.52 30.42 -4.32
C GLN A 71 -12.91 29.02 -4.25
N PRO A 72 -11.86 28.74 -5.03
CA PRO A 72 -11.25 27.42 -5.06
C PRO A 72 -10.54 27.11 -3.73
N LEU A 73 -10.61 25.85 -3.34
CA LEU A 73 -9.84 25.27 -2.25
C LEU A 73 -8.83 24.29 -2.85
N ALA A 74 -7.58 24.42 -2.43
CA ALA A 74 -6.49 23.53 -2.81
C ALA A 74 -5.51 23.37 -1.65
N GLY A 75 -4.72 22.31 -1.72
CA GLY A 75 -3.76 22.02 -0.67
C GLY A 75 -2.85 20.85 -0.98
N THR A 76 -2.15 20.41 0.06
CA THR A 76 -1.21 19.29 0.00
C THR A 76 -1.54 18.24 1.05
N ILE A 77 -1.30 17.00 0.67
CA ILE A 77 -1.33 15.81 1.51
C ILE A 77 0.12 15.42 1.74
N SER A 78 0.54 15.24 2.99
CA SER A 78 1.90 14.85 3.36
C SER A 78 1.89 13.52 4.09
N ASN A 79 2.59 12.54 3.53
CA ASN A 79 2.84 11.27 4.19
C ASN A 79 4.15 11.37 4.98
N THR A 80 4.07 11.51 6.31
CA THR A 80 5.26 11.60 7.17
C THR A 80 5.76 10.24 7.64
N THR A 81 5.26 9.15 7.06
CA THR A 81 5.60 7.78 7.44
C THR A 81 6.74 7.25 6.57
N THR A 82 7.31 6.12 6.99
CA THR A 82 8.42 5.44 6.29
C THR A 82 7.96 4.50 5.18
N SER A 83 6.65 4.38 4.95
CA SER A 83 6.06 3.52 3.93
C SER A 83 5.10 4.31 3.04
N ALA A 84 4.84 3.84 1.83
CA ALA A 84 3.82 4.45 0.98
C ALA A 84 2.42 4.23 1.56
N LEU A 85 1.53 5.21 1.39
CA LEU A 85 0.14 5.15 1.84
C LEU A 85 -0.80 5.49 0.69
N TYR A 86 -1.80 4.65 0.49
CA TYR A 86 -2.86 4.92 -0.47
C TYR A 86 -3.86 5.92 0.10
N VAL A 87 -4.16 6.98 -0.64
CA VAL A 87 -5.19 7.96 -0.30
C VAL A 87 -6.23 7.98 -1.42
N SER A 88 -7.47 7.63 -1.08
CA SER A 88 -8.58 7.62 -2.02
C SER A 88 -9.18 9.02 -2.17
N THR A 89 -9.38 9.71 -1.04
CA THR A 89 -10.14 10.97 -1.02
C THR A 89 -9.60 11.95 0.02
N VAL A 90 -9.86 13.23 -0.24
CA VAL A 90 -9.81 14.29 0.77
C VAL A 90 -11.25 14.76 1.00
N THR A 91 -11.67 14.86 2.25
CA THR A 91 -12.97 15.40 2.62
C THR A 91 -12.79 16.72 3.35
N VAL A 92 -13.46 17.76 2.86
CA VAL A 92 -13.48 19.09 3.46
C VAL A 92 -14.80 19.26 4.24
N SER A 93 -14.71 19.86 5.42
CA SER A 93 -15.88 20.22 6.21
C SER A 93 -15.69 21.60 6.85
N ILE A 94 -16.79 22.26 7.19
CA ILE A 94 -16.77 23.49 8.00
C ILE A 94 -16.81 23.05 9.46
N SER A 95 -15.70 23.24 10.18
CA SER A 95 -15.56 22.80 11.58
C SER A 95 -16.20 23.79 12.55
N SER A 96 -16.11 25.09 12.25
CA SER A 96 -16.74 26.14 13.04
C SER A 96 -16.81 27.46 12.28
N ILE A 97 -17.70 28.34 12.72
CA ILE A 97 -17.76 29.73 12.27
C ILE A 97 -17.60 30.61 13.51
N THR A 98 -16.58 31.45 13.49
CA THR A 98 -16.21 32.27 14.64
C THR A 98 -16.04 33.73 14.26
N LYS A 99 -16.18 34.62 15.22
CA LYS A 99 -15.84 36.05 15.11
C LYS A 99 -14.97 36.39 16.30
N ASN A 100 -13.76 36.86 16.05
CA ASN A 100 -12.76 37.11 17.08
C ASN A 100 -12.57 35.88 18.01
N GLY A 101 -12.54 34.68 17.43
CA GLY A 101 -12.36 33.41 18.16
C GLY A 101 -13.61 32.87 18.88
N THR A 102 -14.74 33.57 18.86
CA THR A 102 -15.99 33.13 19.52
C THR A 102 -17.01 32.63 18.51
N ALA A 103 -17.77 31.57 18.82
CA ALA A 103 -18.83 31.06 17.97
C ALA A 103 -19.90 32.13 17.68
N VAL A 104 -20.38 32.18 16.43
CA VAL A 104 -21.34 33.19 15.97
C VAL A 104 -22.75 32.60 15.97
N THR A 105 -23.72 33.38 16.46
CA THR A 105 -25.15 33.03 16.31
C THR A 105 -25.70 33.66 15.03
N GLY A 106 -26.50 32.89 14.28
CA GLY A 106 -27.13 33.37 13.04
C GLY A 106 -26.24 33.32 11.80
N CYS A 107 -25.03 32.79 11.90
CA CYS A 107 -24.20 32.40 10.76
C CYS A 107 -23.70 30.97 10.95
N THR A 108 -24.06 30.09 10.03
CA THR A 108 -23.88 28.64 10.16
C THR A 108 -23.25 28.04 8.91
N ALA A 109 -22.81 26.77 8.99
CA ALA A 109 -22.26 26.08 7.83
C ALA A 109 -23.25 26.03 6.65
N ALA A 110 -24.56 26.04 6.91
CA ALA A 110 -25.61 26.04 5.89
C ALA A 110 -25.69 27.36 5.09
N ASP A 111 -25.02 28.42 5.55
CA ASP A 111 -24.88 29.67 4.80
C ASP A 111 -23.79 29.60 3.73
N TYR A 112 -23.08 28.47 3.65
CA TYR A 112 -22.02 28.20 2.68
C TYR A 112 -22.35 26.96 1.85
N THR A 113 -21.95 26.97 0.59
CA THR A 113 -21.90 25.79 -0.26
C THR A 113 -20.46 25.34 -0.35
N LEU A 114 -20.22 24.06 -0.06
CA LEU A 114 -18.90 23.44 -0.10
C LEU A 114 -18.90 22.32 -1.14
N VAL A 115 -18.04 22.44 -2.13
CA VAL A 115 -17.77 21.40 -3.13
C VAL A 115 -16.55 20.62 -2.68
N GLN A 116 -16.67 19.29 -2.67
CA GLN A 116 -15.59 18.38 -2.31
C GLN A 116 -14.52 18.31 -3.41
N PRO A 117 -13.26 18.03 -3.06
CA PRO A 117 -12.19 17.90 -4.04
C PRO A 117 -12.40 16.67 -4.92
N ALA A 118 -11.68 16.63 -6.04
CA ALA A 118 -11.62 15.43 -6.85
C ALA A 118 -11.00 14.28 -6.03
N ALA A 119 -11.40 13.04 -6.36
CA ALA A 119 -10.78 11.87 -5.76
C ALA A 119 -9.27 11.87 -6.04
N VAL A 120 -8.49 11.52 -5.03
CA VAL A 120 -7.02 11.46 -5.12
C VAL A 120 -6.64 10.15 -5.80
N ASN A 121 -7.05 9.02 -5.23
CA ASN A 121 -6.78 7.66 -5.71
C ASN A 121 -5.32 7.41 -6.08
N GLN A 122 -4.39 7.80 -5.20
CA GLN A 122 -2.95 7.68 -5.43
C GLN A 122 -2.22 7.14 -4.21
N ASP A 123 -1.13 6.42 -4.46
CA ASP A 123 -0.10 6.15 -3.45
C ASP A 123 0.76 7.38 -3.24
N ILE A 124 0.83 7.83 -1.99
CA ILE A 124 1.75 8.88 -1.57
C ILE A 124 3.01 8.19 -1.05
N PRO A 125 4.18 8.39 -1.69
CA PRO A 125 5.43 7.78 -1.26
C PRO A 125 5.76 8.09 0.20
N ALA A 126 6.63 7.26 0.80
CA ALA A 126 7.21 7.55 2.12
C ALA A 126 7.87 8.93 2.13
N SER A 127 7.61 9.73 3.17
CA SER A 127 8.03 11.14 3.25
C SER A 127 7.60 12.02 2.07
N GLY A 128 6.62 11.55 1.27
CA GLY A 128 6.17 12.18 0.04
C GLY A 128 5.01 13.15 0.26
N GLN A 129 4.70 13.90 -0.79
CA GLN A 129 3.58 14.83 -0.83
C GLN A 129 2.77 14.66 -2.11
N GLN A 130 1.47 14.95 -2.03
CA GLN A 130 0.55 14.95 -3.15
C GLN A 130 -0.36 16.18 -3.08
N ALA A 131 -0.61 16.85 -4.20
CA ALA A 131 -1.53 17.98 -4.23
C ALA A 131 -2.98 17.49 -4.36
N TRP A 132 -3.93 18.23 -3.78
CA TRP A 132 -5.35 18.03 -4.01
C TRP A 132 -6.00 19.34 -4.49
N THR A 133 -6.97 19.21 -5.40
CA THR A 133 -7.66 20.33 -6.06
C THR A 133 -9.12 19.97 -6.34
N GLY A 134 -9.87 20.92 -6.91
CA GLY A 134 -11.26 20.72 -7.34
C GLY A 134 -12.32 21.02 -6.27
N ALA A 135 -11.90 21.29 -5.03
CA ALA A 135 -12.80 21.78 -4.00
C ALA A 135 -13.07 23.27 -4.17
N SER A 136 -14.22 23.74 -3.69
CA SER A 136 -14.51 25.17 -3.61
C SER A 136 -15.49 25.49 -2.49
N ILE A 137 -15.45 26.73 -2.01
CA ILE A 137 -16.41 27.25 -1.04
C ILE A 137 -17.06 28.52 -1.58
N GLN A 138 -18.36 28.65 -1.36
CA GLN A 138 -19.12 29.84 -1.73
C GLN A 138 -20.03 30.27 -0.59
N PHE A 139 -20.17 31.58 -0.37
CA PHE A 139 -21.20 32.09 0.51
C PHE A 139 -22.52 32.22 -0.24
N ASN A 140 -23.56 31.60 0.29
CA ASN A 140 -24.85 31.50 -0.38
C ASN A 140 -25.51 32.87 -0.46
N ASN A 141 -26.03 33.22 -1.64
CA ASN A 141 -26.84 34.43 -1.80
C ASN A 141 -28.29 34.13 -1.39
N ARG A 142 -28.79 34.78 -0.32
CA ARG A 142 -30.15 34.55 0.20
C ARG A 142 -30.96 35.84 0.19
N ALA A 143 -32.28 35.71 0.13
CA ALA A 143 -33.20 36.85 0.28
C ALA A 143 -33.30 37.35 1.73
N ALA A 144 -32.94 36.51 2.71
CA ALA A 144 -32.94 36.86 4.13
C ALA A 144 -31.72 37.72 4.50
N ASN A 145 -31.80 38.42 5.65
CA ASN A 145 -30.69 39.20 6.18
C ASN A 145 -29.51 38.28 6.58
N GLN A 146 -28.32 38.53 6.03
CA GLN A 146 -27.09 37.76 6.28
C GLN A 146 -26.02 38.53 7.08
N ASN A 147 -26.41 39.61 7.78
CA ASN A 147 -25.48 40.50 8.49
C ASN A 147 -24.71 39.79 9.62
N ALA A 148 -25.29 38.74 10.20
CA ALA A 148 -24.61 37.93 11.21
C ALA A 148 -23.30 37.31 10.70
N CYS A 149 -23.18 37.07 9.39
CA CYS A 149 -21.98 36.51 8.76
C CYS A 149 -20.91 37.56 8.40
N GLN A 150 -21.13 38.85 8.67
CA GLN A 150 -20.13 39.87 8.34
C GLN A 150 -18.90 39.77 9.25
N GLY A 151 -17.71 39.65 8.64
CA GLY A 151 -16.44 39.61 9.35
C GLY A 151 -16.23 38.36 10.19
N VAL A 152 -16.91 37.26 9.87
CA VAL A 152 -16.68 35.96 10.51
C VAL A 152 -15.54 35.23 9.81
N THR A 153 -14.87 34.35 10.56
CA THR A 153 -13.90 33.37 10.07
C THR A 153 -14.61 32.03 9.93
N VAL A 154 -14.50 31.42 8.76
CA VAL A 154 -14.97 30.06 8.48
C VAL A 154 -13.79 29.12 8.64
N ASN A 155 -13.81 28.29 9.67
CA ASN A 155 -12.75 27.33 9.93
C ASN A 155 -13.06 26.02 9.19
N LEU A 156 -12.14 25.59 8.35
CA LEU A 156 -12.25 24.35 7.58
C LEU A 156 -11.46 23.23 8.25
N SER A 157 -11.95 22.00 8.12
CA SER A 157 -11.26 20.79 8.53
C SER A 157 -11.14 19.84 7.34
N TYR A 158 -10.02 19.13 7.29
CA TYR A 158 -9.64 18.24 6.21
C TYR A 158 -9.36 16.86 6.78
N THR A 159 -9.92 15.84 6.15
CA THR A 159 -9.67 14.43 6.48
C THR A 159 -9.34 13.65 5.22
N VAL A 160 -8.59 12.56 5.36
CA VAL A 160 -8.29 11.62 4.27
C VAL A 160 -8.92 10.27 4.55
N GLY A 161 -9.31 9.58 3.49
CA GLY A 161 -9.81 8.21 3.51
C GLY A 161 -9.30 7.40 2.33
#